data_AF-A0A397CBJ0-F1
#
_entry.id   AF-A0A397CBJ0-F1
#
_cell.length_a   1.000
_cell.length_b   1.000
_cell.length_c   1.000
_cell.angle_alpha   90.00
_cell.angle_beta   90.00
_cell.angle_gamma   90.00
#
_symmetry.space_group_name_H-M   'P 1'
#
loop_
_entity.id
_entity.type
_entity.pdbx_description
1 polymer ?
#
loop_
_entity_poly.entity_id
_entity_poly.type
_entity_poly.pdbx_seq_one_letter_code
_entity_poly.pdbx_strand_id
1 'polypeptide(L)'
;MLIYDFTGVENLNWCQNPQYLLRCIGASKPMDLKLVLKRTGLKSTAKGHRRDHQKDKGQLIGLAIVKPDADESAAQQQLGKKKEKTNFLGEPVNPKKASVEYATVIGGLPSRKLLVKADEYCVLSDFSSAHVASVFLRKVPPEWLAKGLLVVPSLGEARGEGGYDVEVHSDASAMTLDEIPSTLSQTIAGEWSDKAGSAGGSHLSAEWKKNPKFYLTLKCVRPAAVTIDLYRSEFEWRAKCKKDSVGAMMGFYLLQGSKGSRESSTVVVDGKRWTETDFVPLHHVGISDLSLPPVFNESYVIMPATWEPNKCGRFLLSVSADCEFTLQGEQES
;
A
#
# COMPACT_ATOMS: atom_id res chain seq x y z
N MET A 1 7.95 3.79 -5.54
CA MET A 1 7.44 3.57 -6.91
C MET A 1 6.10 2.84 -6.87
N LEU A 2 5.00 3.57 -6.90
CA LEU A 2 3.65 3.00 -6.78
C LEU A 2 3.12 2.60 -8.17
N ILE A 3 3.74 1.58 -8.77
CA ILE A 3 3.72 1.12 -10.18
C ILE A 3 2.91 1.99 -11.15
N TYR A 4 3.62 2.64 -12.07
CA TYR A 4 3.11 3.63 -13.01
C TYR A 4 1.87 3.20 -13.83
N ASP A 5 1.04 4.18 -14.16
CA ASP A 5 0.05 4.04 -15.24
C ASP A 5 0.73 4.05 -16.62
N PHE A 6 -0.05 3.88 -17.68
CA PHE A 6 0.47 3.88 -19.06
C PHE A 6 1.13 5.21 -19.50
N THR A 7 0.92 6.30 -18.75
CA THR A 7 1.55 7.61 -19.01
C THR A 7 2.91 7.74 -18.32
N GLY A 8 3.33 6.73 -17.55
CA GLY A 8 4.55 6.76 -16.78
C GLY A 8 4.43 7.59 -15.49
N VAL A 9 3.20 7.82 -15.01
CA VAL A 9 2.91 8.54 -13.74
C VAL A 9 2.56 7.54 -12.66
N GLU A 10 3.10 7.72 -11.44
CA GLU A 10 2.88 6.77 -10.36
C GLU A 10 1.38 6.64 -10.05
N ASN A 11 0.92 5.38 -10.00
CA ASN A 11 -0.46 5.01 -9.77
C ASN A 11 -0.63 4.47 -8.34
N LEU A 12 -1.05 5.35 -7.44
CA LEU A 12 -1.33 5.00 -6.05
C LEU A 12 -2.41 3.92 -5.92
N ASN A 13 -3.33 3.82 -6.88
CA ASN A 13 -4.39 2.81 -6.85
C ASN A 13 -3.91 1.42 -7.28
N TRP A 14 -2.63 1.24 -7.65
CA TRP A 14 -2.11 -0.05 -8.07
C TRP A 14 -2.34 -1.16 -7.03
N CYS A 15 -2.22 -0.84 -5.74
CA CYS A 15 -2.42 -1.77 -4.64
C CYS A 15 -3.86 -2.32 -4.55
N GLN A 16 -4.83 -1.62 -5.13
CA GLN A 16 -6.24 -2.02 -5.17
C GLN A 16 -6.49 -3.12 -6.22
N ASN A 17 -5.58 -3.33 -7.17
CA ASN A 17 -5.68 -4.44 -8.10
C ASN A 17 -5.59 -5.79 -7.36
N PRO A 18 -6.21 -6.86 -7.87
CA PRO A 18 -6.01 -8.21 -7.35
C PRO A 18 -4.51 -8.57 -7.28
N GLN A 19 -4.12 -9.28 -6.23
CA GLN A 19 -2.72 -9.66 -6.01
C GLN A 19 -2.66 -11.17 -5.81
N TYR A 20 -1.72 -11.81 -6.48
CA TYR A 20 -1.52 -13.25 -6.43
C TYR A 20 -0.10 -13.59 -6.01
N LEU A 21 0.06 -14.66 -5.25
CA LEU A 21 1.34 -15.21 -4.86
C LEU A 21 1.67 -16.44 -5.72
N LEU A 22 2.67 -16.31 -6.58
CA LEU A 22 3.18 -17.39 -7.42
C LEU A 22 4.34 -18.10 -6.71
N ARG A 23 4.20 -19.39 -6.39
CA ARG A 23 5.21 -20.18 -5.67
C ARG A 23 5.58 -21.50 -6.36
N CYS A 24 6.80 -21.93 -6.09
CA CYS A 24 7.26 -23.31 -6.27
C CYS A 24 8.16 -23.70 -5.09
N ILE A 25 7.56 -24.29 -4.06
CA ILE A 25 8.26 -24.63 -2.80
C ILE A 25 9.35 -25.69 -3.03
N GLY A 26 9.18 -26.57 -4.02
CA GLY A 26 10.13 -27.62 -4.37
C GLY A 26 11.22 -27.21 -5.38
N ALA A 27 11.30 -25.94 -5.78
CA ALA A 27 12.31 -25.50 -6.73
C ALA A 27 13.73 -25.65 -6.12
N SER A 28 14.63 -26.30 -6.86
CA SER A 28 16.03 -26.49 -6.45
C SER A 28 17.03 -25.92 -7.46
N LYS A 29 16.56 -25.49 -8.63
CA LYS A 29 17.36 -24.93 -9.72
C LYS A 29 16.67 -23.70 -10.28
N PRO A 30 17.42 -22.71 -10.81
CA PRO A 30 16.82 -21.58 -11.50
C PRO A 30 15.92 -22.03 -12.64
N MET A 31 14.80 -21.33 -12.84
CA MET A 31 13.74 -21.75 -13.77
C MET A 31 13.28 -20.62 -14.68
N ASP A 32 12.84 -20.96 -15.88
CA ASP A 32 12.21 -20.02 -16.80
C ASP A 32 10.69 -20.05 -16.60
N LEU A 33 10.07 -18.87 -16.56
CA LEU A 33 8.63 -18.69 -16.32
C LEU A 33 8.04 -17.75 -17.36
N LYS A 34 6.90 -18.14 -17.92
CA LYS A 34 6.07 -17.26 -18.73
C LYS A 34 4.71 -17.09 -18.09
N LEU A 35 4.38 -15.86 -17.74
CA LEU A 35 3.06 -15.49 -17.28
C LEU A 35 2.30 -14.85 -18.43
N VAL A 36 1.07 -15.27 -18.65
CA VAL A 36 0.17 -14.74 -19.68
C VAL A 36 -1.13 -14.32 -19.01
N LEU A 37 -1.46 -13.04 -19.10
CA LEU A 37 -2.71 -12.47 -18.64
C LEU A 37 -3.62 -12.29 -19.85
N LYS A 38 -4.83 -12.86 -19.80
CA LYS A 38 -5.82 -12.76 -20.87
C LYS A 38 -7.06 -12.06 -20.34
N ARG A 39 -7.55 -11.04 -21.04
CA ARG A 39 -8.79 -10.36 -20.67
C ARG A 39 -9.99 -11.21 -21.06
N THR A 40 -10.91 -11.44 -20.13
CA THR A 40 -12.16 -12.18 -20.36
C THR A 40 -13.34 -11.20 -20.38
N GLY A 41 -14.37 -11.51 -21.17
CA GLY A 41 -15.62 -10.72 -21.18
C GLY A 41 -15.66 -9.48 -22.09
N LEU A 42 -14.64 -9.23 -22.92
CA LEU A 42 -14.74 -8.25 -24.02
C LEU A 42 -15.73 -8.77 -25.07
N LYS A 43 -16.98 -8.29 -25.04
CA LYS A 43 -17.89 -8.47 -26.18
C LYS A 43 -17.27 -7.75 -27.38
N SER A 44 -16.90 -8.49 -28.41
CA SER A 44 -16.52 -7.94 -29.71
C SER A 44 -17.62 -6.98 -30.15
N THR A 45 -17.39 -5.67 -30.04
CA THR A 45 -18.28 -4.67 -30.61
C THR A 45 -17.97 -4.62 -32.10
N ALA A 46 -18.55 -5.56 -32.82
CA ALA A 46 -18.66 -5.50 -34.26
C ALA A 46 -19.52 -4.28 -34.64
N LYS A 47 -18.89 -3.16 -34.98
CA LYS A 47 -19.20 -2.28 -36.13
C LYS A 47 -18.39 -1.00 -36.05
N GLY A 48 -17.68 -0.71 -37.14
CA GLY A 48 -16.81 0.44 -37.29
C GLY A 48 -17.53 1.77 -37.12
N HIS A 49 -17.32 2.40 -35.97
CA HIS A 49 -17.25 3.85 -35.88
C HIS A 49 -15.83 4.22 -35.47
N ARG A 50 -15.30 5.32 -36.04
CA ARG A 50 -13.97 5.86 -35.78
C ARG A 50 -13.61 5.69 -34.30
N ARG A 51 -12.68 4.78 -34.03
CA ARG A 51 -12.19 4.51 -32.67
C ARG A 51 -11.36 5.70 -32.21
N ASP A 52 -11.82 6.34 -31.14
CA ASP A 52 -10.99 7.30 -30.40
C ASP A 52 -9.76 6.55 -29.89
N HIS A 53 -8.59 6.92 -30.39
CA HIS A 53 -7.31 6.33 -29.97
C HIS A 53 -7.06 6.47 -28.46
N GLN A 54 -7.76 7.41 -27.81
CA GLN A 54 -7.69 7.63 -26.37
C GLN A 54 -8.53 6.61 -25.59
N LYS A 55 -9.68 6.16 -26.13
CA LYS A 55 -10.53 5.11 -25.52
C LYS A 55 -9.92 3.70 -25.62
N ASP A 56 -9.13 3.43 -26.65
CA ASP A 56 -8.43 2.15 -26.80
C ASP A 56 -7.27 2.00 -25.79
N LYS A 57 -6.70 3.11 -25.30
CA LYS A 57 -5.56 3.09 -24.35
C LYS A 57 -5.96 2.66 -22.94
N GLY A 58 -7.11 3.09 -22.43
CA GLY A 58 -7.66 2.60 -21.15
C GLY A 58 -8.07 1.12 -21.16
N GLN A 59 -8.16 0.51 -22.33
CA GLN A 59 -8.49 -0.91 -22.48
C GLN A 59 -7.29 -1.84 -22.50
N LEU A 60 -6.07 -1.28 -22.52
CA LEU A 60 -4.84 -2.06 -22.48
C LEU A 60 -4.78 -2.85 -21.17
N ILE A 61 -4.30 -4.08 -21.25
CA ILE A 61 -4.09 -4.95 -20.10
C ILE A 61 -2.59 -5.13 -19.88
N GLY A 62 -2.18 -5.28 -18.63
CA GLY A 62 -0.80 -5.53 -18.26
C GLY A 62 -0.68 -6.28 -16.95
N LEU A 63 0.50 -6.81 -16.68
CA LEU A 63 0.82 -7.41 -15.39
C LEU A 63 2.13 -6.85 -14.85
N ALA A 64 2.16 -6.70 -13.54
CA ALA A 64 3.37 -6.45 -12.77
C ALA A 64 3.79 -7.71 -12.03
N ILE A 65 5.08 -8.00 -12.05
CA ILE A 65 5.69 -9.05 -11.23
C ILE A 65 6.67 -8.39 -10.29
N VAL A 66 6.50 -8.62 -8.99
CA VAL A 66 7.34 -8.05 -7.94
C VAL A 66 7.99 -9.19 -7.16
N LYS A 67 9.28 -9.04 -6.88
CA LYS A 67 9.99 -10.00 -6.03
C LYS A 67 9.43 -9.93 -4.59
N PRO A 68 9.39 -11.04 -3.84
CA PRO A 68 9.08 -10.99 -2.41
C PRO A 68 10.07 -10.09 -1.68
N ASP A 69 9.58 -9.44 -0.63
CA ASP A 69 10.42 -8.63 0.25
C ASP A 69 11.54 -9.51 0.82
N ALA A 70 12.76 -8.96 0.84
CA ALA A 70 13.87 -9.63 1.49
C ALA A 70 13.57 -9.67 2.99
N ASP A 71 13.81 -10.81 3.66
CA ASP A 71 13.83 -10.81 5.12
C ASP A 71 14.98 -9.88 5.52
N GLU A 72 14.69 -8.68 6.02
CA GLU A 72 15.72 -7.72 6.43
C GLU A 72 16.69 -8.33 7.47
N SER A 73 16.25 -9.37 8.18
CA SER A 73 17.04 -10.20 9.08
C SER A 73 18.28 -10.84 8.44
N ALA A 74 18.22 -11.23 7.16
CA ALA A 74 19.34 -11.88 6.47
C ALA A 74 20.37 -10.84 5.95
N ALA A 75 19.90 -9.66 5.53
CA ALA A 75 20.77 -8.59 5.05
C ALA A 75 21.56 -7.92 6.18
N GLN A 76 21.01 -7.85 7.40
CA GLN A 76 21.69 -7.30 8.57
C GLN A 76 22.75 -8.22 9.18
N GLN A 77 22.77 -9.52 8.84
CA GLN A 77 23.77 -10.46 9.34
C GLN A 77 25.08 -10.45 8.52
N GLN A 78 25.09 -9.90 7.30
CA GLN A 78 26.27 -9.92 6.43
C GLN A 78 27.05 -8.59 6.37
N LEU A 79 26.55 -7.51 7.00
CA LEU A 79 27.24 -6.21 7.06
C LEU A 79 27.72 -5.90 8.49
N GLY A 80 28.92 -6.38 8.80
CA GLY A 80 29.93 -5.76 9.67
C GLY A 80 29.53 -5.13 11.02
N LYS A 81 30.01 -5.74 12.11
CA LYS A 81 30.31 -5.15 13.45
C LYS A 81 29.45 -3.94 13.87
N LYS A 82 28.38 -4.20 14.63
CA LYS A 82 27.52 -3.22 15.34
C LYS A 82 28.36 -2.12 16.03
N LYS A 83 28.27 -0.88 15.54
CA LYS A 83 28.42 0.32 16.37
C LYS A 83 27.04 0.67 16.94
N GLU A 84 26.97 0.94 18.24
CA GLU A 84 25.77 1.45 18.90
C GLU A 84 25.29 2.73 18.19
N LYS A 85 24.03 2.74 17.74
CA LYS A 85 23.41 3.93 17.17
C LYS A 85 23.01 4.86 18.32
N THR A 86 23.56 6.07 18.33
CA THR A 86 23.17 7.15 19.24
C THR A 86 22.23 8.14 18.54
N ASN A 87 21.40 8.84 19.30
CA ASN A 87 20.60 9.96 18.79
C ASN A 87 21.50 11.21 18.61
N PHE A 88 20.92 12.30 18.11
CA PHE A 88 21.62 13.57 17.87
C PHE A 88 22.24 14.18 19.16
N LEU A 89 21.78 13.76 20.34
CA LEU A 89 22.29 14.16 21.65
C LEU A 89 23.30 13.17 22.26
N GLY A 90 23.68 12.12 21.53
CA GLY A 90 24.68 11.14 21.99
C GLY A 90 24.13 10.06 22.92
N GLU A 91 22.82 9.98 23.11
CA GLU A 91 22.20 8.93 23.93
C GLU A 91 22.01 7.64 23.13
N PRO A 92 22.25 6.46 23.73
CA PRO A 92 22.07 5.18 23.07
C PRO A 92 20.59 4.96 22.68
N VAL A 93 20.32 4.82 21.39
CA VAL A 93 18.98 4.48 20.90
C VAL A 93 18.74 2.99 21.12
N ASN A 94 17.91 2.68 22.11
CA ASN A 94 17.53 1.31 22.42
C ASN A 94 16.72 0.73 21.24
N PRO A 95 17.17 -0.32 20.53
CA PRO A 95 16.54 -0.77 19.28
C PRO A 95 15.22 -1.53 19.49
N LYS A 96 14.59 -1.46 20.66
CA LYS A 96 13.36 -2.21 20.99
C LYS A 96 12.05 -1.51 20.59
N LYS A 97 12.08 -0.48 19.74
CA LYS A 97 10.88 0.18 19.20
C LYS A 97 11.00 0.56 17.72
N ALA A 98 11.59 -0.31 16.91
CA ALA A 98 11.19 -0.43 15.52
C ALA A 98 10.31 -1.68 15.47
N SER A 99 9.01 -1.50 15.22
CA SER A 99 8.05 -2.57 15.05
C SER A 99 8.62 -3.58 14.06
N VAL A 100 8.89 -4.79 14.55
CA VAL A 100 9.17 -5.94 13.71
C VAL A 100 7.86 -6.22 12.98
N GLU A 101 7.81 -5.92 11.68
CA GLU A 101 6.70 -6.27 10.80
C GLU A 101 6.58 -7.80 10.77
N TYR A 102 5.82 -8.35 11.70
CA TYR A 102 5.19 -9.64 11.47
C TYR A 102 4.03 -9.37 10.53
N ALA A 103 4.29 -9.46 9.22
CA ALA A 103 3.22 -9.60 8.24
C ALA A 103 2.30 -10.71 8.77
N THR A 104 1.05 -10.38 9.06
CA THR A 104 0.07 -11.31 9.63
C THR A 104 -0.14 -12.43 8.60
N VAL A 105 0.57 -13.55 8.78
CA VAL A 105 0.50 -14.70 7.88
C VAL A 105 -0.82 -15.42 8.14
N ILE A 106 -1.89 -14.95 7.53
CA ILE A 106 -3.17 -15.68 7.54
C ILE A 106 -3.05 -16.78 6.48
N GLY A 107 -2.98 -18.04 6.91
CA GLY A 107 -3.01 -19.19 6.00
C GLY A 107 -1.74 -19.43 5.15
N GLY A 108 -0.59 -18.84 5.51
CA GLY A 108 0.66 -19.01 4.77
C GLY A 108 0.83 -18.07 3.57
N LEU A 109 -0.02 -17.05 3.44
CA LEU A 109 0.07 -15.97 2.45
C LEU A 109 0.54 -14.66 3.11
N PRO A 110 1.29 -13.81 2.38
CA PRO A 110 1.71 -12.51 2.90
C PRO A 110 0.57 -11.50 2.88
N SER A 111 0.73 -10.41 3.63
CA SER A 111 -0.12 -9.22 3.51
C SER A 111 -0.05 -8.64 2.09
N ARG A 112 -1.13 -7.97 1.66
CA ARG A 112 -1.18 -7.28 0.36
C ARG A 112 -0.09 -6.21 0.28
N LYS A 113 0.60 -6.13 -0.85
CA LYS A 113 1.65 -5.13 -1.07
C LYS A 113 1.02 -3.80 -1.48
N LEU A 114 1.37 -2.75 -0.75
CA LEU A 114 0.78 -1.42 -0.93
C LEU A 114 1.61 -0.55 -1.87
N LEU A 115 2.92 -0.77 -1.91
CA LEU A 115 3.84 -0.04 -2.77
C LEU A 115 5.00 -0.93 -3.22
N VAL A 116 5.62 -0.54 -4.34
CA VAL A 116 6.92 -1.06 -4.76
C VAL A 116 7.97 0.02 -4.48
N LYS A 117 9.06 -0.30 -3.79
CA LYS A 117 10.12 0.69 -3.55
C LYS A 117 10.95 0.91 -4.82
N ALA A 118 11.69 2.01 -4.87
CA ALA A 118 12.48 2.35 -6.06
C ALA A 118 13.64 1.36 -6.32
N ASP A 119 14.11 0.70 -5.27
CA ASP A 119 15.17 -0.31 -5.26
C ASP A 119 14.66 -1.76 -5.32
N GLU A 120 13.34 -1.95 -5.29
CA GLU A 120 12.73 -3.27 -5.39
C GLU A 120 12.73 -3.78 -6.83
N TYR A 121 12.96 -5.08 -6.99
CA TYR A 121 12.84 -5.73 -8.29
C TYR A 121 11.38 -5.80 -8.72
N CYS A 122 11.08 -5.18 -9.86
CA CYS A 122 9.78 -5.25 -10.50
C CYS A 122 9.95 -5.37 -12.02
N VAL A 123 9.12 -6.20 -12.64
CA VAL A 123 8.99 -6.33 -14.08
C VAL A 123 7.56 -6.03 -14.48
N LEU A 124 7.39 -5.19 -15.49
CA LEU A 124 6.10 -4.87 -16.09
C LEU A 124 6.02 -5.47 -17.48
N SER A 125 4.84 -5.91 -17.87
CA SER A 125 4.53 -6.06 -19.29
C SER A 125 4.55 -4.69 -19.99
N ASP A 126 4.56 -4.70 -21.31
CA ASP A 126 4.61 -3.50 -22.15
C ASP A 126 3.25 -2.78 -22.32
N PHE A 127 2.16 -3.36 -21.82
CA PHE A 127 0.79 -2.85 -22.02
C PHE A 127 0.45 -2.63 -23.50
N SER A 128 0.94 -3.48 -24.42
CA SER A 128 0.78 -3.27 -25.87
C SER A 128 -0.55 -3.76 -26.46
N SER A 129 -1.38 -4.45 -25.69
CA SER A 129 -2.60 -5.10 -26.17
C SER A 129 -3.75 -4.97 -25.18
N ALA A 130 -4.97 -4.88 -25.71
CA ALA A 130 -6.21 -4.85 -24.93
C ALA A 130 -6.70 -6.25 -24.51
N HIS A 131 -6.10 -7.30 -25.05
CA HIS A 131 -6.58 -8.68 -24.89
C HIS A 131 -5.61 -9.58 -24.13
N VAL A 132 -4.31 -9.38 -24.33
CA VAL A 132 -3.27 -10.27 -23.79
C VAL A 132 -2.08 -9.45 -23.34
N ALA A 133 -1.56 -9.73 -22.16
CA ALA A 133 -0.25 -9.29 -21.73
C ALA A 133 0.59 -10.49 -21.33
N SER A 134 1.91 -10.41 -21.51
CA SER A 134 2.79 -11.49 -21.07
C SER A 134 4.11 -10.97 -20.55
N VAL A 135 4.68 -11.68 -19.59
CA VAL A 135 6.03 -11.45 -19.08
C VAL A 135 6.78 -12.78 -19.10
N PHE A 136 8.01 -12.75 -19.62
CA PHE A 136 8.91 -13.89 -19.61
C PHE A 136 10.09 -13.61 -18.68
N LEU A 137 10.19 -14.38 -17.60
CA LEU A 137 11.26 -14.31 -16.62
C LEU A 137 12.23 -15.47 -16.88
N ARG A 138 13.52 -15.16 -17.04
CA ARG A 138 14.56 -16.17 -17.23
C ARG A 138 15.35 -16.40 -15.97
N LYS A 139 15.68 -17.66 -15.69
CA LYS A 139 16.55 -18.11 -14.59
C LYS A 139 16.11 -17.52 -13.25
N VAL A 140 14.81 -17.55 -12.96
CA VAL A 140 14.25 -17.11 -11.69
C VAL A 140 14.87 -17.95 -10.57
N PRO A 141 15.48 -17.34 -9.55
CA PRO A 141 16.13 -18.08 -8.48
C PRO A 141 15.13 -18.91 -7.64
N PRO A 142 15.50 -20.14 -7.22
CA PRO A 142 14.65 -20.99 -6.40
C PRO A 142 14.17 -20.31 -5.12
N GLU A 143 15.02 -19.52 -4.48
CA GLU A 143 14.69 -18.85 -3.22
C GLU A 143 13.63 -17.74 -3.40
N TRP A 144 13.48 -17.19 -4.60
CA TRP A 144 12.38 -16.26 -4.89
C TRP A 144 11.06 -17.02 -5.05
N LEU A 145 11.10 -18.22 -5.63
CA LEU A 145 9.92 -19.06 -5.85
C LEU A 145 9.46 -19.77 -4.58
N ALA A 146 10.37 -20.09 -3.67
CA ALA A 146 10.04 -20.63 -2.35
C ALA A 146 9.30 -19.59 -1.49
N LYS A 147 9.74 -18.32 -1.55
CA LYS A 147 9.07 -17.20 -0.87
C LYS A 147 7.80 -16.75 -1.58
N GLY A 148 7.83 -16.74 -2.91
CA GLY A 148 6.72 -16.42 -3.80
C GLY A 148 6.86 -15.06 -4.47
N LEU A 149 6.62 -15.03 -5.78
CA LEU A 149 6.55 -13.79 -6.57
C LEU A 149 5.15 -13.20 -6.49
N LEU A 150 5.06 -11.89 -6.29
CA LEU A 150 3.79 -11.18 -6.36
C LEU A 150 3.43 -10.92 -7.82
N VAL A 151 2.24 -11.33 -8.23
CA VAL A 151 1.69 -11.10 -9.57
C VAL A 151 0.47 -10.21 -9.45
N VAL A 152 0.49 -9.07 -10.13
CA VAL A 152 -0.59 -8.06 -10.05
C VAL A 152 -1.07 -7.76 -11.48
N PRO A 153 -2.20 -8.33 -11.92
CA PRO A 153 -2.87 -7.90 -13.15
C PRO A 153 -3.34 -6.46 -13.01
N SER A 154 -3.33 -5.71 -14.11
CA SER A 154 -3.68 -4.30 -14.12
C SER A 154 -4.26 -3.91 -15.48
N LEU A 155 -5.08 -2.87 -15.50
CA LEU A 155 -5.47 -2.17 -16.72
C LEU A 155 -4.57 -0.96 -16.94
N GLY A 156 -4.53 -0.47 -18.17
CA GLY A 156 -3.78 0.73 -18.54
C GLY A 156 -4.26 1.96 -17.77
N GLU A 157 -5.57 2.05 -17.50
CA GLU A 157 -6.17 3.15 -16.73
C GLU A 157 -6.68 2.69 -15.35
N ALA A 158 -6.54 3.58 -14.38
CA ALA A 158 -7.05 3.36 -13.02
C ALA A 158 -8.59 3.28 -13.00
N ARG A 159 -9.15 2.53 -12.03
CA ARG A 159 -10.60 2.35 -11.80
C ARG A 159 -11.36 1.58 -12.89
N GLY A 160 -10.66 1.08 -13.92
CA GLY A 160 -11.27 0.16 -14.87
C GLY A 160 -11.59 -1.19 -14.24
N GLU A 161 -12.62 -1.85 -14.74
CA GLU A 161 -13.01 -3.21 -14.33
C GLU A 161 -13.03 -4.15 -15.54
N GLY A 162 -12.77 -5.43 -15.29
CA GLY A 162 -12.82 -6.47 -16.32
C GLY A 162 -12.45 -7.83 -15.78
N GLY A 163 -13.05 -8.88 -16.35
CA GLY A 163 -12.63 -10.25 -16.09
C GLY A 163 -11.27 -10.52 -16.73
N TYR A 164 -10.53 -11.47 -16.15
CA TYR A 164 -9.28 -11.94 -16.72
C TYR A 164 -8.97 -13.37 -16.27
N ASP A 165 -8.08 -14.02 -17.03
CA ASP A 165 -7.43 -15.28 -16.67
C ASP A 165 -5.91 -15.06 -16.58
N VAL A 166 -5.27 -15.66 -15.58
CA VAL A 166 -3.81 -15.70 -15.45
C VAL A 166 -3.32 -17.12 -15.72
N GLU A 167 -2.50 -17.29 -16.75
CA GLU A 167 -1.84 -18.54 -17.09
C GLU A 167 -0.35 -18.46 -16.72
N VAL A 168 0.15 -19.51 -16.06
CA VAL A 168 1.55 -19.65 -15.70
C VAL A 168 2.11 -20.86 -16.43
N HIS A 169 3.11 -20.64 -17.28
CA HIS A 169 3.88 -21.70 -17.92
C HIS A 169 5.26 -21.79 -17.29
N SER A 170 5.63 -23.00 -16.89
CA SER A 170 6.89 -23.30 -16.23
C SER A 170 7.34 -24.71 -16.57
N ASP A 171 8.65 -24.94 -16.49
CA ASP A 171 9.24 -26.28 -16.56
C ASP A 171 9.07 -27.07 -15.24
N ALA A 172 8.54 -26.46 -14.18
CA ALA A 172 8.27 -27.14 -12.91
C ALA A 172 6.92 -27.87 -12.89
N SER A 173 6.90 -29.01 -12.21
CA SER A 173 5.73 -29.87 -12.08
C SER A 173 4.67 -29.38 -11.08
N ALA A 174 5.02 -28.46 -10.16
CA ALA A 174 4.14 -27.99 -9.09
C ALA A 174 4.29 -26.50 -8.82
N MET A 175 3.64 -25.68 -9.66
CA MET A 175 3.45 -24.25 -9.43
C MET A 175 2.11 -23.99 -8.74
N THR A 176 2.08 -23.07 -7.78
CA THR A 176 0.83 -22.57 -7.19
C THR A 176 0.69 -21.08 -7.44
N LEU A 177 -0.54 -20.63 -7.69
CA LEU A 177 -0.89 -19.22 -7.82
C LEU A 177 -2.07 -18.96 -6.90
N ASP A 178 -1.80 -18.41 -5.73
CA ASP A 178 -2.77 -18.22 -4.66
C ASP A 178 -3.20 -16.74 -4.61
N GLU A 179 -4.50 -16.45 -4.64
CA GLU A 179 -4.99 -15.07 -4.48
C GLU A 179 -4.78 -14.58 -3.04
N ILE A 180 -4.24 -13.38 -2.88
CA ILE A 180 -4.07 -12.73 -1.58
C ILE A 180 -5.39 -12.04 -1.21
N PRO A 181 -6.09 -12.49 -0.15
CA PRO A 181 -7.41 -11.95 0.21
C PRO A 181 -7.37 -10.44 0.48
N SER A 182 -8.39 -9.73 -0.01
CA SER A 182 -8.64 -8.32 0.33
C SER A 182 -9.63 -8.13 1.48
N THR A 183 -10.28 -9.18 1.95
CA THR A 183 -11.43 -9.08 2.88
C THR A 183 -11.09 -8.45 4.23
N LEU A 184 -9.82 -8.50 4.64
CA LEU A 184 -9.34 -7.98 5.92
C LEU A 184 -8.45 -6.74 5.78
N SER A 185 -8.40 -6.13 4.59
CA SER A 185 -7.65 -4.90 4.37
C SER A 185 -8.30 -3.99 3.33
N GLN A 186 -8.38 -2.69 3.62
CA GLN A 186 -8.88 -1.68 2.71
C GLN A 186 -7.85 -0.56 2.58
N THR A 187 -7.64 -0.11 1.34
CA THR A 187 -6.70 0.96 1.02
C THR A 187 -7.40 2.06 0.22
N ILE A 188 -7.27 3.30 0.68
CA ILE A 188 -7.85 4.48 0.06
C ILE A 188 -6.74 5.46 -0.32
N ALA A 189 -6.77 5.95 -1.56
CA ALA A 189 -5.95 7.07 -1.99
C ALA A 189 -6.56 8.41 -1.58
N GLY A 190 -5.72 9.31 -1.06
CA GLY A 190 -6.10 10.66 -0.68
C GLY A 190 -5.07 11.69 -1.12
N GLU A 191 -5.38 12.97 -0.88
CA GLU A 191 -4.53 14.09 -1.28
C GLU A 191 -4.62 15.24 -0.26
N TRP A 192 -3.47 15.79 0.11
CA TRP A 192 -3.38 17.14 0.66
C TRP A 192 -3.30 18.11 -0.51
N SER A 193 -4.32 18.94 -0.70
CA SER A 193 -4.50 19.77 -1.89
C SER A 193 -4.75 21.22 -1.50
N ASP A 194 -4.04 22.14 -2.15
CA ASP A 194 -4.29 23.58 -2.01
C ASP A 194 -5.67 23.95 -2.57
N LYS A 195 -6.09 23.29 -3.67
CA LYS A 195 -7.37 23.55 -4.33
C LYS A 195 -8.56 23.21 -3.43
N ALA A 196 -8.47 22.08 -2.74
CA ALA A 196 -9.48 21.65 -1.77
C ALA A 196 -9.28 22.30 -0.37
N GLY A 197 -8.19 23.04 -0.17
CA GLY A 197 -7.81 23.58 1.14
C GLY A 197 -7.52 22.50 2.18
N SER A 198 -7.13 21.30 1.76
CA SER A 198 -6.97 20.13 2.64
C SER A 198 -5.55 19.96 3.19
N ALA A 199 -4.61 20.82 2.81
CA ALA A 199 -3.24 20.84 3.34
C ALA A 199 -3.15 21.61 4.69
N GLY A 200 -3.88 21.16 5.71
CA GLY A 200 -4.12 21.89 6.96
C GLY A 200 -2.97 21.89 7.97
N GLY A 201 -1.98 21.02 7.80
CA GLY A 201 -0.84 20.89 8.74
C GLY A 201 -1.21 20.15 10.03
N SER A 202 -0.30 20.15 11.01
CA SER A 202 -0.49 19.48 12.30
C SER A 202 -1.48 20.22 13.21
N HIS A 203 -1.82 19.64 14.36
CA HIS A 203 -2.68 20.21 15.40
C HIS A 203 -2.22 21.57 15.96
N LEU A 204 -0.98 21.98 15.67
CA LEU A 204 -0.47 23.31 15.98
C LEU A 204 -0.93 24.39 15.00
N SER A 205 -1.53 23.98 13.87
CA SER A 205 -2.00 24.85 12.80
C SER A 205 -3.49 25.14 12.94
N ALA A 206 -3.90 26.38 12.70
CA ALA A 206 -5.33 26.77 12.74
C ALA A 206 -6.18 25.99 11.72
N GLU A 207 -5.58 25.61 10.61
CA GLU A 207 -6.21 24.89 9.50
C GLU A 207 -6.25 23.36 9.70
N TRP A 208 -5.79 22.85 10.84
CA TRP A 208 -5.67 21.41 11.11
C TRP A 208 -6.94 20.61 10.81
N LYS A 209 -8.11 21.16 11.14
CA LYS A 209 -9.42 20.49 10.93
C LYS A 209 -9.80 20.34 9.45
N LYS A 210 -9.10 21.01 8.54
CA LYS A 210 -9.29 20.90 7.10
C LYS A 210 -8.56 19.71 6.48
N ASN A 211 -7.67 19.04 7.22
CA ASN A 211 -7.04 17.82 6.71
C ASN A 211 -8.09 16.77 6.32
N PRO A 212 -7.80 15.90 5.33
CA PRO A 212 -8.69 14.83 4.94
C PRO A 212 -9.06 13.93 6.12
N LYS A 213 -10.30 13.46 6.17
CA LYS A 213 -10.79 12.55 7.21
C LYS A 213 -11.25 11.25 6.60
N PHE A 214 -10.93 10.15 7.27
CA PHE A 214 -11.36 8.81 6.90
C PHE A 214 -12.02 8.14 8.09
N TYR A 215 -13.21 7.58 7.87
CA TYR A 215 -14.04 6.97 8.89
C TYR A 215 -13.87 5.46 8.85
N LEU A 216 -13.39 4.89 9.97
CA LEU A 216 -13.21 3.47 10.20
C LEU A 216 -14.31 2.96 11.14
N THR A 217 -15.15 2.07 10.63
CA THR A 217 -16.22 1.40 11.38
C THR A 217 -15.92 -0.09 11.49
N LEU A 218 -15.67 -0.58 12.71
CA LEU A 218 -15.41 -2.00 12.98
C LEU A 218 -16.74 -2.76 13.16
N LYS A 219 -16.91 -3.87 12.46
CA LYS A 219 -18.07 -4.76 12.56
C LYS A 219 -17.76 -5.92 13.49
N CYS A 220 -17.48 -5.61 14.74
CA CYS A 220 -17.16 -6.59 15.78
C CYS A 220 -17.86 -6.27 17.11
N VAL A 221 -17.89 -7.25 18.01
CA VAL A 221 -18.43 -7.11 19.38
C VAL A 221 -17.35 -7.18 20.46
N ARG A 222 -16.09 -7.38 20.05
CA ARG A 222 -14.90 -7.40 20.91
C ARG A 222 -13.84 -6.47 20.31
N PRO A 223 -12.88 -5.97 21.12
CA PRO A 223 -11.76 -5.23 20.58
C PRO A 223 -11.08 -5.99 19.44
N ALA A 224 -10.81 -5.28 18.34
CA ALA A 224 -10.16 -5.81 17.15
C ALA A 224 -8.68 -5.41 17.14
N ALA A 225 -7.82 -6.27 16.61
CA ALA A 225 -6.44 -5.93 16.31
C ALA A 225 -6.40 -5.23 14.95
N VAL A 226 -6.01 -3.95 14.95
CA VAL A 226 -6.01 -3.08 13.78
C VAL A 226 -4.58 -2.65 13.45
N THR A 227 -4.24 -2.63 12.16
CA THR A 227 -3.02 -1.99 11.65
C THR A 227 -3.43 -0.85 10.73
N ILE A 228 -2.79 0.31 10.88
CA ILE A 228 -3.04 1.50 10.07
C ILE A 228 -1.70 1.98 9.52
N ASP A 229 -1.63 2.13 8.20
CA ASP A 229 -0.45 2.62 7.52
C ASP A 229 -0.77 3.82 6.62
N LEU A 230 0.09 4.83 6.68
CA LEU A 230 0.08 5.98 5.80
C LEU A 230 1.35 5.98 4.95
N TYR A 231 1.16 5.97 3.64
CA TYR A 231 2.23 6.03 2.65
C TYR A 231 2.11 7.26 1.78
N ARG A 232 3.25 7.71 1.23
CA ARG A 232 3.29 8.69 0.15
C ARG A 232 4.36 8.33 -0.85
N SER A 233 4.28 8.88 -2.05
CA SER A 233 5.30 8.69 -3.07
C SER A 233 6.64 9.29 -2.62
N GLU A 234 7.70 8.47 -2.61
CA GLU A 234 9.06 8.98 -2.48
C GLU A 234 9.45 9.86 -3.68
N PHE A 235 9.06 9.48 -4.89
CA PHE A 235 9.40 10.24 -6.10
C PHE A 235 8.87 11.68 -6.04
N GLU A 236 7.60 11.83 -5.64
CA GLU A 236 6.94 13.13 -5.52
C GLU A 236 7.48 13.95 -4.34
N TRP A 237 7.80 13.28 -3.22
CA TRP A 237 8.12 13.98 -1.97
C TRP A 237 9.61 14.17 -1.69
N ARG A 238 10.51 13.46 -2.38
CA ARG A 238 11.97 13.53 -2.16
C ARG A 238 12.49 14.97 -2.18
N ALA A 239 12.09 15.75 -3.19
CA ALA A 239 12.53 17.14 -3.32
C ALA A 239 11.95 18.04 -2.22
N LYS A 240 10.68 17.81 -1.83
CA LYS A 240 10.00 18.57 -0.76
C LYS A 240 10.68 18.31 0.58
N CYS A 241 10.91 17.05 0.94
CA CYS A 241 11.60 16.66 2.17
C CYS A 241 13.06 17.12 2.21
N LYS A 242 13.75 17.20 1.05
CA LYS A 242 15.10 17.76 0.99
C LYS A 242 15.11 19.27 1.22
N LYS A 243 14.11 19.99 0.69
CA LYS A 243 14.00 21.45 0.84
C LYS A 243 13.59 21.83 2.27
N ASP A 244 12.68 21.07 2.85
CA ASP A 244 12.13 21.31 4.17
C ASP A 244 11.70 19.98 4.81
N SER A 245 12.62 19.39 5.57
CA SER A 245 12.43 18.07 6.17
C SER A 245 11.38 18.08 7.29
N VAL A 246 11.33 19.15 8.08
CA VAL A 246 10.43 19.29 9.22
C VAL A 246 9.02 19.59 8.75
N GLY A 247 8.83 20.61 7.91
CA GLY A 247 7.50 20.95 7.43
C GLY A 247 6.87 19.83 6.60
N ALA A 248 7.68 19.08 5.86
CA ALA A 248 7.24 17.92 5.09
C ALA A 248 7.14 16.62 5.90
N MET A 249 7.32 16.60 7.23
CA MET A 249 7.02 15.40 8.02
C MET A 249 5.55 15.03 7.86
N MET A 250 5.24 13.74 7.86
CA MET A 250 3.86 13.25 7.79
C MET A 250 3.54 12.35 8.98
N GLY A 251 2.27 12.32 9.33
CA GLY A 251 1.70 11.50 10.39
C GLY A 251 0.20 11.43 10.21
N PHE A 252 -0.47 10.70 11.09
CA PHE A 252 -1.92 10.74 11.18
C PHE A 252 -2.39 10.78 12.61
N TYR A 253 -3.57 11.38 12.79
CA TYR A 253 -4.30 11.34 14.04
C TYR A 253 -5.31 10.20 13.98
N LEU A 254 -5.56 9.57 15.13
CA LEU A 254 -6.66 8.64 15.33
C LEU A 254 -7.56 9.16 16.45
N LEU A 255 -8.79 9.50 16.07
CA LEU A 255 -9.76 10.11 16.94
C LEU A 255 -10.98 9.20 17.05
N GLN A 256 -11.68 9.25 18.18
CA GLN A 256 -12.95 8.56 18.35
C GLN A 256 -14.12 9.54 18.19
N GLY A 257 -15.14 9.13 17.46
CA GLY A 257 -16.39 9.87 17.30
C GLY A 257 -16.44 10.76 16.05
N SER A 258 -17.65 11.20 15.70
CA SER A 258 -17.92 11.90 14.42
C SER A 258 -17.37 13.32 14.33
N LYS A 259 -16.99 13.94 15.45
CA LYS A 259 -16.59 15.36 15.53
C LYS A 259 -15.09 15.62 15.47
N GLY A 260 -14.24 14.59 15.47
CA GLY A 260 -12.79 14.75 15.34
C GLY A 260 -12.17 15.69 16.39
N SER A 261 -12.57 15.61 17.67
CA SER A 261 -11.90 16.31 18.76
C SER A 261 -10.82 15.43 19.38
N ARG A 262 -9.64 16.02 19.62
CA ARG A 262 -8.51 15.35 20.26
C ARG A 262 -8.77 15.13 21.75
N GLU A 263 -9.45 16.06 22.43
CA GLU A 263 -9.70 15.97 23.87
C GLU A 263 -10.68 14.85 24.24
N SER A 264 -11.61 14.50 23.33
CA SER A 264 -12.60 13.45 23.56
C SER A 264 -12.13 12.05 23.16
N SER A 265 -10.92 11.91 22.60
CA SER A 265 -10.45 10.60 22.12
C SER A 265 -10.11 9.67 23.29
N THR A 266 -10.71 8.48 23.28
CA THR A 266 -10.50 7.43 24.28
C THR A 266 -9.68 6.25 23.76
N VAL A 267 -8.99 6.41 22.63
CA VAL A 267 -8.11 5.39 22.07
C VAL A 267 -6.94 5.12 23.02
N VAL A 268 -6.68 3.83 23.30
CA VAL A 268 -5.62 3.38 24.20
C VAL A 268 -4.69 2.41 23.48
N VAL A 269 -3.39 2.64 23.59
CA VAL A 269 -2.30 1.79 23.09
C VAL A 269 -1.34 1.52 24.24
N ASP A 270 -1.03 0.25 24.51
CA ASP A 270 -0.16 -0.16 25.61
C ASP A 270 -0.57 0.44 26.97
N GLY A 271 -1.88 0.56 27.22
CA GLY A 271 -2.43 1.12 28.45
C GLY A 271 -2.31 2.65 28.57
N LYS A 272 -1.86 3.35 27.53
CA LYS A 272 -1.79 4.82 27.48
C LYS A 272 -2.73 5.38 26.43
N ARG A 273 -3.30 6.56 26.69
CA ARG A 273 -4.05 7.30 25.67
C ARG A 273 -3.13 7.61 24.50
N TRP A 274 -3.59 7.33 23.29
CA TRP A 274 -2.85 7.52 22.07
C TRP A 274 -3.76 8.10 21.01
N THR A 275 -3.31 9.15 20.33
CA THR A 275 -4.16 9.92 19.41
C THR A 275 -3.47 10.25 18.09
N GLU A 276 -2.18 9.97 17.96
CA GLU A 276 -1.38 10.35 16.79
C GLU A 276 -0.11 9.51 16.70
N THR A 277 0.35 9.28 15.47
CA THR A 277 1.70 8.78 15.22
C THR A 277 2.74 9.87 15.47
N ASP A 278 3.99 9.47 15.62
CA ASP A 278 5.10 10.40 15.43
C ASP A 278 5.05 10.97 14.00
N PHE A 279 5.30 12.27 13.85
CA PHE A 279 5.45 12.89 12.55
C PHE A 279 6.89 12.70 12.07
N VAL A 280 7.05 12.05 10.93
CA VAL A 280 8.38 11.63 10.43
C VAL A 280 8.64 12.14 9.01
N PRO A 281 9.90 12.45 8.66
CA PRO A 281 10.28 12.86 7.30
C PRO A 281 10.45 11.65 6.37
N LEU A 282 9.71 10.56 6.62
CA LEU A 282 9.77 9.31 5.87
C LEU A 282 8.63 9.24 4.84
N HIS A 283 8.62 8.18 4.04
CA HIS A 283 7.59 7.91 3.02
C HIS A 283 6.57 6.84 3.46
N HIS A 284 6.70 6.39 4.71
CA HIS A 284 5.78 5.50 5.41
C HIS A 284 5.77 5.86 6.90
N VAL A 285 4.59 5.81 7.51
CA VAL A 285 4.39 5.83 8.96
C VAL A 285 3.17 4.97 9.27
N GLY A 286 3.24 4.14 10.30
CA GLY A 286 2.16 3.23 10.64
C GLY A 286 2.17 2.83 12.10
N ILE A 287 1.10 2.14 12.50
CA ILE A 287 0.97 1.50 13.80
C ILE A 287 0.33 0.13 13.60
N SER A 288 0.94 -0.90 14.20
CA SER A 288 0.43 -2.27 14.22
C SER A 288 -0.18 -2.60 15.57
N ASP A 289 -0.96 -3.68 15.62
CA ASP A 289 -1.49 -4.30 16.85
C ASP A 289 -2.32 -3.35 17.72
N LEU A 290 -2.98 -2.39 17.08
CA LEU A 290 -3.83 -1.41 17.73
C LEU A 290 -5.11 -2.10 18.19
N SER A 291 -5.28 -2.26 19.51
CA SER A 291 -6.51 -2.84 20.07
C SER A 291 -7.63 -1.81 20.13
N LEU A 292 -8.48 -1.81 19.10
CA LEU A 292 -9.60 -0.87 19.01
C LEU A 292 -10.91 -1.52 19.47
N PRO A 293 -11.56 -1.01 20.54
CA PRO A 293 -12.90 -1.47 20.91
C PRO A 293 -13.94 -1.11 19.84
N PRO A 294 -15.04 -1.87 19.72
CA PRO A 294 -16.13 -1.46 18.86
C PRO A 294 -16.78 -0.18 19.40
N VAL A 295 -17.08 0.75 18.49
CA VAL A 295 -17.76 2.00 18.80
C VAL A 295 -19.18 1.97 18.21
N PHE A 296 -20.19 1.98 19.08
CA PHE A 296 -21.59 1.85 18.66
C PHE A 296 -22.09 3.17 18.05
N ASN A 297 -22.66 3.12 16.85
CA ASN A 297 -23.18 4.28 16.10
C ASN A 297 -22.16 5.40 15.86
N GLU A 298 -20.87 5.09 15.98
CA GLU A 298 -19.77 6.02 15.75
C GLU A 298 -18.73 5.36 14.85
N SER A 299 -17.68 6.12 14.51
CA SER A 299 -16.53 5.61 13.78
C SER A 299 -15.28 6.23 14.35
N TYR A 300 -14.17 5.53 14.18
CA TYR A 300 -12.87 6.15 14.36
C TYR A 300 -12.61 7.07 13.17
N VAL A 301 -11.95 8.19 13.43
CA VAL A 301 -11.54 9.15 12.39
C VAL A 301 -10.03 9.12 12.29
N ILE A 302 -9.55 8.68 11.14
CA ILE A 302 -8.15 8.74 10.76
C ILE A 302 -7.95 10.03 9.97
N MET A 303 -7.08 10.91 10.46
CA MET A 303 -6.81 12.21 9.85
C MET A 303 -5.33 12.30 9.48
N PRO A 304 -4.93 11.92 8.26
CA PRO A 304 -3.57 12.11 7.79
C PRO A 304 -3.25 13.59 7.60
N ALA A 305 -2.06 14.01 8.04
CA ALA A 305 -1.62 15.39 7.95
C ALA A 305 -0.11 15.47 7.66
N THR A 306 0.31 16.61 7.11
CA THR A 306 1.71 17.05 7.15
C THR A 306 1.96 17.87 8.41
N TRP A 307 3.22 18.09 8.76
CA TRP A 307 3.56 18.85 9.97
C TRP A 307 3.22 20.34 9.81
N GLU A 308 3.71 20.96 8.73
CA GLU A 308 3.34 22.31 8.34
C GLU A 308 2.15 22.31 7.37
N PRO A 309 1.34 23.38 7.36
CA PRO A 309 0.30 23.57 6.35
C PRO A 309 0.89 23.83 4.96
N ASN A 310 0.04 23.76 3.94
CA ASN A 310 0.37 24.03 2.53
C ASN A 310 1.41 23.07 1.92
N LYS A 311 1.63 21.89 2.54
CA LYS A 311 2.41 20.82 1.93
C LYS A 311 1.47 19.89 1.18
N CYS A 312 1.37 20.12 -0.12
CA CYS A 312 0.47 19.34 -0.97
C CYS A 312 1.11 18.05 -1.47
N GLY A 313 0.28 17.06 -1.75
CA GLY A 313 0.68 15.84 -2.41
C GLY A 313 -0.24 14.67 -2.09
N ARG A 314 -0.10 13.61 -2.87
CA ARG A 314 -0.96 12.43 -2.74
C ARG A 314 -0.41 11.44 -1.70
N PHE A 315 -1.31 10.68 -1.09
CA PHE A 315 -0.99 9.65 -0.10
C PHE A 315 -1.91 8.42 -0.26
N LEU A 316 -1.52 7.33 0.41
CA LEU A 316 -2.31 6.11 0.57
C LEU A 316 -2.52 5.84 2.05
N LEU A 317 -3.77 5.62 2.43
CA LEU A 317 -4.15 5.15 3.75
C LEU A 317 -4.58 3.69 3.64
N SER A 318 -3.91 2.79 4.35
CA SER A 318 -4.28 1.38 4.43
C SER A 318 -4.67 1.02 5.84
N VAL A 319 -5.74 0.24 5.96
CA VAL A 319 -6.17 -0.36 7.23
C VAL A 319 -6.27 -1.86 7.02
N SER A 320 -5.81 -2.63 8.00
CA SER A 320 -6.15 -4.05 8.12
C SER A 320 -6.65 -4.35 9.52
N ALA A 321 -7.54 -5.32 9.64
CA ALA A 321 -8.09 -5.73 10.92
C ALA A 321 -8.40 -7.23 10.95
N ASP A 322 -8.41 -7.82 12.15
CA ASP A 322 -8.85 -9.21 12.38
C ASP A 322 -10.38 -9.37 12.43
N CYS A 323 -11.12 -8.33 12.04
CA CYS A 323 -12.57 -8.33 11.92
C CYS A 323 -13.02 -7.68 10.60
N GLU A 324 -14.28 -7.86 10.23
CA GLU A 324 -14.86 -7.09 9.14
C GLU A 324 -14.93 -5.61 9.53
N PHE A 325 -14.67 -4.72 8.57
CA PHE A 325 -14.78 -3.29 8.79
C PHE A 325 -15.15 -2.54 7.50
N THR A 326 -15.46 -1.26 7.65
CA THR A 326 -15.59 -0.31 6.54
C THR A 326 -14.68 0.88 6.77
N LEU A 327 -13.96 1.28 5.72
CA LEU A 327 -13.15 2.49 5.67
C LEU A 327 -13.72 3.39 4.55
N GLN A 328 -14.01 4.64 4.87
CA GLN A 328 -14.60 5.60 3.92
C GLN A 328 -13.96 6.97 4.05
N GLY A 329 -13.70 7.66 2.95
CA GLY A 329 -13.30 9.07 2.98
C GLY A 329 -14.49 10.00 3.24
N GLU A 330 -14.24 11.16 3.83
CA GLU A 330 -15.21 12.26 3.95
C GLU A 330 -15.68 12.66 2.54
N GLN A 331 -16.97 12.52 2.25
CA GLN A 331 -17.54 12.97 0.97
C GLN A 331 -17.65 14.50 1.00
N GLU A 332 -17.18 15.16 -0.06
CA GLU A 332 -17.43 16.59 -0.26
C GLU A 332 -18.95 16.81 -0.30
N SER A 333 -19.45 17.63 0.62
CA SER A 333 -20.87 18.01 0.71
C SER A 333 -21.22 19.07 -0.31
#